data_AF-A0A9P6DM71-F1
#
_entry.id   AF-A0A9P6DM71-F1
#
_cell.length_a   1.000
_cell.length_b   1.000
_cell.length_c   1.000
_cell.angle_alpha   90.00
_cell.angle_beta   90.00
_cell.angle_gamma   90.00
#
_symmetry.space_group_name_H-M   'P 1'
#
loop_
_entity.id
_entity.type
_entity.pdbx_description
1 polymer ?
#
loop_
_entity_poly.entity_id
_entity_poly.type
_entity_poly.pdbx_seq_one_letter_code
_entity_poly.pdbx_strand_id
1 'polypeptide(L)'
;MTLQGITKAGAQTIIPPLPPGPSSLLGVAPQPQADQGQSNAGSAVSELAQAQAEHRRLQTELATERTRHEQNERDYQAEREALNGVIATLEASLAGNGAATTTGMPPGVQALIERIMAETVTAATAAAMAAISTSASPMKSEKKHALSAANYVSAKAVSHSGIIPEIILCTARKGFFVPFADMTASQYRDYALNDQTIKKVTRVVEGGLGLVKAEYVDDTNSDARDRNLPKHEWVEAQTHFLQLLQMEGVADELTVENFHHLYQFIMGHSLWDFNFAVLARAEHTLRRKFFMSPFRFADADLEREVQDAMVSYNQDRLQSLSHRVARDTDQLHQSQLRVPQDRSSFRFDPLSRPADCKPSYNNLSTPITPSPLQRNNMNPFRGSNERASPEARCWCCGRAGHKALECRASNTKSGDPLRSSATNGKVLHISDTREYCYYGHIRRPCAKPNCQALHECSICGSQSHGARAASC
;
A
#
# COMPACT_ATOMS: atom_id res chain seq x y z
N MET A 1 21.13 -23.10 55.86
CA MET A 1 22.33 -22.98 54.99
C MET A 1 22.25 -21.65 54.28
N THR A 2 23.20 -20.79 54.60
CA THR A 2 23.29 -19.37 54.28
C THR A 2 24.15 -19.20 53.02
N LEU A 3 23.71 -18.42 52.02
CA LEU A 3 24.59 -17.91 50.98
C LEU A 3 24.26 -16.44 50.66
N GLN A 4 25.14 -15.57 51.14
CA GLN A 4 25.44 -14.22 50.66
C GLN A 4 25.91 -14.33 49.19
N GLY A 5 25.73 -13.40 48.25
CA GLY A 5 25.74 -11.94 48.30
C GLY A 5 26.85 -11.46 47.35
N ILE A 6 26.54 -10.85 46.19
CA ILE A 6 27.48 -10.06 45.39
C ILE A 6 26.74 -8.91 44.70
N THR A 7 27.02 -7.69 45.13
CA THR A 7 26.64 -6.41 44.50
C THR A 7 27.69 -5.99 43.47
N LYS A 8 27.28 -5.57 42.26
CA LYS A 8 28.15 -4.90 41.29
C LYS A 8 27.86 -3.39 41.28
N ALA A 9 28.85 -2.60 41.69
CA ALA A 9 28.91 -1.17 41.51
C ALA A 9 29.57 -0.84 40.16
N GLY A 10 28.94 0.02 39.35
CA GLY A 10 29.48 0.54 38.10
C GLY A 10 29.87 2.01 38.26
N ALA A 11 31.14 2.30 38.02
CA ALA A 11 31.79 3.59 38.20
C ALA A 11 31.29 4.67 37.24
N GLN A 12 31.06 5.89 37.77
CA GLN A 12 30.89 7.11 37.00
C GLN A 12 32.25 7.77 36.77
N THR A 13 32.63 7.93 35.51
CA THR A 13 33.85 8.67 35.12
C THR A 13 33.52 10.16 35.06
N ILE A 14 34.06 10.92 36.00
CA ILE A 14 33.99 12.38 36.06
C ILE A 14 35.11 12.95 35.18
N ILE A 15 34.76 13.72 34.15
CA ILE A 15 35.71 14.48 33.32
C ILE A 15 35.80 15.91 33.90
N PRO A 16 37.00 16.42 34.23
CA PRO A 16 37.16 17.79 34.72
C PRO A 16 37.08 18.82 33.58
N PRO A 17 36.56 20.03 33.84
CA PRO A 17 36.52 21.10 32.84
C PRO A 17 37.90 21.76 32.68
N LEU A 18 38.27 22.04 31.41
CA LEU A 18 39.46 22.81 31.06
C LEU A 18 39.31 24.30 31.43
N PRO A 19 40.42 24.99 31.76
CA PRO A 19 40.41 26.41 32.11
C PRO A 19 40.25 27.34 30.90
N PRO A 20 39.71 28.56 31.09
CA PRO A 20 39.59 29.56 30.03
C PRO A 20 40.96 30.19 29.71
N GLY A 21 41.36 30.11 28.44
CA GLY A 21 42.53 30.81 27.91
C GLY A 21 42.26 32.30 27.63
N PRO A 22 43.31 33.14 27.61
CA PRO A 22 43.18 34.59 27.68
C PRO A 22 42.78 35.23 26.35
N SER A 23 41.92 36.25 26.47
CA SER A 23 41.59 37.21 25.44
C SER A 23 42.84 37.90 24.91
N SER A 24 43.07 37.82 23.60
CA SER A 24 44.01 38.69 22.89
C SER A 24 43.26 39.46 21.81
N LEU A 25 43.09 40.76 22.09
CA LEU A 25 42.73 41.81 21.15
C LEU A 25 43.93 42.05 20.23
N LEU A 26 43.81 41.78 18.93
CA LEU A 26 44.65 42.36 17.89
C LEU A 26 43.85 42.45 16.59
N GLY A 27 43.74 43.68 16.08
CA GLY A 27 43.01 44.00 14.86
C GLY A 27 43.66 43.39 13.62
N VAL A 28 42.83 42.83 12.74
CA VAL A 28 43.22 42.30 11.44
C VAL A 28 42.42 43.02 10.36
N ALA A 29 43.14 43.60 9.41
CA ALA A 29 42.64 44.28 8.22
C ALA A 29 41.80 43.33 7.33
N PRO A 30 40.88 43.85 6.49
CA PRO A 30 40.02 43.00 5.67
C PRO A 30 40.84 42.27 4.59
N GLN A 31 40.96 40.95 4.74
CA GLN A 31 41.38 40.06 3.66
C GLN A 31 40.28 39.93 2.61
N PRO A 32 40.63 39.83 1.32
CA PRO A 32 39.67 39.64 0.24
C PRO A 32 39.04 38.24 0.36
N GLN A 33 37.71 38.19 0.32
CA GLN A 33 36.94 36.95 0.30
C GLN A 33 37.28 36.13 -0.94
N ALA A 34 38.09 35.08 -0.75
CA ALA A 34 38.25 34.02 -1.71
C ALA A 34 37.03 33.09 -1.65
N ASP A 35 36.36 32.97 -2.80
CA ASP A 35 35.22 32.09 -3.09
C ASP A 35 35.40 30.67 -2.52
N GLN A 36 34.59 30.33 -1.51
CA GLN A 36 34.41 28.96 -1.01
C GLN A 36 33.50 28.18 -1.97
N GLY A 37 34.03 27.82 -3.14
CA GLY A 37 33.32 27.09 -4.19
C GLY A 37 33.64 25.60 -4.31
N GLN A 38 34.18 24.95 -3.26
CA GLN A 38 34.75 23.58 -3.37
C GLN A 38 34.17 22.50 -2.44
N SER A 39 33.10 22.72 -1.67
CA SER A 39 32.62 21.71 -0.69
C SER A 39 31.49 20.76 -1.14
N ASN A 40 30.84 20.96 -2.29
CA ASN A 40 29.61 20.18 -2.61
C ASN A 40 29.84 18.81 -3.26
N ALA A 41 30.99 18.57 -3.89
CA ALA A 41 31.26 17.27 -4.53
C ALA A 41 31.50 16.14 -3.50
N GLY A 42 32.01 16.47 -2.31
CA GLY A 42 32.24 15.50 -1.23
C GLY A 42 30.94 14.95 -0.62
N SER A 43 29.88 15.76 -0.57
CA SER A 43 28.58 15.35 0.00
C SER A 43 27.91 14.27 -0.83
N ALA A 44 27.89 14.42 -2.16
CA ALA A 44 27.23 13.48 -3.05
C ALA A 44 27.91 12.09 -3.08
N VAL A 45 29.25 12.06 -2.98
CA VAL A 45 29.99 10.78 -2.88
C VAL A 45 29.72 10.11 -1.53
N SER A 46 29.59 10.89 -0.45
CA SER A 46 29.24 10.37 0.87
C SER A 46 27.82 9.80 0.92
N GLU A 47 26.84 10.47 0.30
CA GLU A 47 25.45 10.00 0.23
C GLU A 47 25.31 8.70 -0.58
N LEU A 48 26.03 8.57 -1.70
CA LEU A 48 26.02 7.34 -2.48
C LEU A 48 26.64 6.17 -1.71
N ALA A 49 27.76 6.41 -1.00
CA ALA A 49 28.38 5.40 -0.16
C ALA A 49 27.45 4.95 0.98
N GLN A 50 26.68 5.89 1.56
CA GLN A 50 25.69 5.60 2.59
C GLN A 50 24.51 4.78 2.04
N ALA A 51 23.97 5.14 0.87
CA ALA A 51 22.89 4.39 0.23
C ALA A 51 23.33 2.96 -0.15
N GLN A 52 24.56 2.79 -0.64
CA GLN A 52 25.12 1.45 -0.93
C GLN A 52 25.36 0.62 0.34
N ALA A 53 25.75 1.25 1.45
CA ALA A 53 25.85 0.58 2.75
C ALA A 53 24.48 0.13 3.26
N GLU A 54 23.46 0.99 3.13
CA GLU A 54 22.08 0.67 3.53
C GLU A 54 21.49 -0.45 2.68
N HIS A 55 21.69 -0.43 1.36
CA HIS A 55 21.25 -1.51 0.47
C HIS A 55 21.91 -2.85 0.85
N ARG A 56 23.21 -2.87 1.16
CA ARG A 56 23.89 -4.09 1.63
C ARG A 56 23.33 -4.57 2.97
N ARG A 57 23.07 -3.67 3.90
CA ARG A 57 22.42 -4.00 5.19
C ARG A 57 21.06 -4.65 4.98
N LEU A 58 20.21 -4.08 4.11
CA LEU A 58 18.89 -4.63 3.80
C LEU A 58 18.98 -6.00 3.11
N GLN A 59 19.98 -6.22 2.25
CA GLN A 59 20.23 -7.53 1.65
C GLN A 59 20.63 -8.58 2.70
N THR A 60 21.48 -8.21 3.66
CA THR A 60 21.85 -9.11 4.78
C THR A 60 20.64 -9.40 5.68
N GLU A 61 19.81 -8.41 5.98
CA GLU A 61 18.59 -8.57 6.77
C GLU A 61 17.59 -9.51 6.08
N LEU A 62 17.39 -9.33 4.77
CA LEU A 62 16.53 -10.21 3.96
C LEU A 62 17.07 -11.65 3.92
N ALA A 63 18.38 -11.84 3.78
CA ALA A 63 18.98 -13.17 3.83
C ALA A 63 18.78 -13.83 5.19
N THR A 64 18.91 -13.07 6.28
CA THR A 64 18.71 -13.55 7.66
C THR A 64 17.25 -13.97 7.89
N GLU A 65 16.28 -13.16 7.42
CA GLU A 65 14.86 -13.51 7.51
C GLU A 65 14.50 -14.73 6.66
N ARG A 66 15.11 -14.91 5.47
CA ARG A 66 14.93 -16.14 4.68
C ARG A 66 15.42 -17.37 5.43
N THR A 67 16.62 -17.32 6.01
CA THR A 67 17.13 -18.43 6.82
C THR A 67 16.27 -18.69 8.04
N ARG A 68 15.74 -17.65 8.70
CA ARG A 68 14.81 -17.79 9.82
C ARG A 68 13.50 -18.47 9.40
N HIS A 69 12.95 -18.07 8.25
CA HIS A 69 11.76 -18.69 7.68
C HIS A 69 12.00 -20.17 7.32
N GLU A 70 13.13 -20.48 6.66
CA GLU A 70 13.50 -21.86 6.35
C GLU A 70 13.67 -22.72 7.61
N GLN A 71 14.20 -22.15 8.70
CA GLN A 71 14.29 -22.84 9.98
C GLN A 71 12.91 -23.07 10.61
N ASN A 72 12.04 -22.05 10.62
CA ASN A 72 10.68 -22.19 11.15
C ASN A 72 9.87 -23.24 10.37
N GLU A 73 10.02 -23.31 9.04
CA GLU A 73 9.42 -24.36 8.20
C GLU A 73 9.92 -25.76 8.58
N ARG A 74 11.22 -25.92 8.84
CA ARG A 74 11.79 -27.19 9.30
C ARG A 74 11.27 -27.58 10.68
N ASP A 75 11.19 -26.62 11.60
CA ASP A 75 10.70 -26.86 12.96
C ASP A 75 9.21 -27.26 12.91
N TYR A 76 8.41 -26.59 12.09
CA TYR A 76 7.00 -26.94 11.85
C TYR A 76 6.84 -28.33 11.22
N GLN A 77 7.66 -28.68 10.23
CA GLN A 77 7.65 -30.02 9.63
C GLN A 77 8.04 -31.09 10.66
N ALA A 78 9.05 -30.84 11.49
CA ALA A 78 9.46 -31.75 12.56
C ALA A 78 8.35 -31.95 13.62
N GLU A 79 7.66 -30.87 14.02
CA GLU A 79 6.53 -30.95 14.95
C GLU A 79 5.37 -31.74 14.35
N ARG A 80 5.05 -31.52 13.07
CA ARG A 80 4.03 -32.27 12.34
C ARG A 80 4.37 -33.75 12.22
N GLU A 81 5.63 -34.09 11.93
CA GLU A 81 6.11 -35.48 11.90
C GLU A 81 6.01 -36.13 13.29
N ALA A 82 6.35 -35.41 14.35
CA ALA A 82 6.19 -35.89 15.72
C ALA A 82 4.72 -36.16 16.06
N LEU A 83 3.81 -35.25 15.69
CA LEU A 83 2.37 -35.43 15.89
C LEU A 83 1.83 -36.65 15.14
N ASN A 84 2.24 -36.82 13.87
CA ASN A 84 1.89 -38.00 13.09
C ASN A 84 2.41 -39.30 13.71
N GLY A 85 3.60 -39.27 14.32
CA GLY A 85 4.14 -40.40 15.08
C GLY A 85 3.30 -40.76 16.30
N VAL A 86 2.79 -39.75 17.02
CA VAL A 86 1.86 -39.95 18.15
C VAL A 86 0.54 -40.56 17.66
N ILE A 87 -0.03 -40.02 16.58
CA ILE A 87 -1.27 -40.53 15.98
C ILE A 87 -1.10 -42.00 15.57
N ALA A 88 -0.03 -42.33 14.84
CA ALA A 88 0.25 -43.71 14.43
C ALA A 88 0.40 -44.67 15.63
N THR A 89 0.99 -44.20 16.74
CA THR A 89 1.13 -44.99 17.97
C THR A 89 -0.23 -45.23 18.66
N LEU A 90 -1.10 -44.22 18.66
CA LEU A 90 -2.47 -44.35 19.17
C LEU A 90 -3.29 -45.33 18.32
N GLU A 91 -3.20 -45.20 16.99
CA GLU A 91 -3.87 -46.11 16.05
C GLU A 91 -3.39 -47.55 16.21
N ALA A 92 -2.08 -47.77 16.36
CA ALA A 92 -1.52 -49.09 16.62
C ALA A 92 -1.98 -49.68 17.96
N SER A 93 -2.09 -48.84 18.99
CA SER A 93 -2.60 -49.25 20.32
C SER A 93 -4.09 -49.59 20.28
N LEU A 94 -4.88 -48.91 19.45
CA LEU A 94 -6.29 -49.21 19.21
C LEU A 94 -6.46 -50.49 18.39
N ALA A 95 -5.64 -50.69 17.36
CA ALA A 95 -5.67 -51.89 16.51
C ALA A 95 -5.17 -53.16 17.23
N GLY A 96 -4.21 -53.01 18.16
CA GLY A 96 -3.67 -54.11 18.96
C GLY A 96 -4.62 -54.63 20.05
N ASN A 97 -5.65 -53.85 20.43
CA ASN A 97 -6.68 -54.24 21.40
C ASN A 97 -7.93 -54.83 20.72
N GLY A 98 -7.71 -55.64 19.68
CA GLY A 98 -8.75 -56.49 19.13
C GLY A 98 -9.31 -57.43 20.20
N ALA A 99 -10.57 -57.17 20.59
CA ALA A 99 -11.45 -58.03 21.38
C ALA A 99 -11.24 -58.09 22.91
N ALA A 100 -11.16 -56.93 23.58
CA ALA A 100 -11.61 -56.84 24.96
C ALA A 100 -12.72 -55.79 25.07
N THR A 101 -13.90 -56.26 25.46
CA THR A 101 -15.13 -55.53 25.67
C THR A 101 -14.94 -54.20 26.40
N THR A 102 -15.56 -53.17 25.83
CA THR A 102 -15.80 -51.84 26.39
C THR A 102 -16.09 -51.86 27.90
N THR A 103 -15.16 -51.41 28.72
CA THR A 103 -15.39 -50.75 30.03
C THR A 103 -14.04 -50.32 30.61
N GLY A 104 -13.70 -49.03 30.48
CA GLY A 104 -12.58 -48.44 31.21
C GLY A 104 -11.55 -47.78 30.31
N MET A 105 -11.78 -46.51 29.97
CA MET A 105 -10.70 -45.62 29.57
C MET A 105 -9.71 -45.55 30.77
N PRO A 106 -8.38 -45.70 30.57
CA PRO A 106 -7.43 -45.67 31.68
C PRO A 106 -7.55 -44.35 32.44
N PRO A 107 -7.69 -44.36 33.78
CA PRO A 107 -7.96 -43.15 34.56
C PRO A 107 -6.90 -42.04 34.39
N GLY A 108 -5.69 -42.38 33.96
CA GLY A 108 -4.64 -41.40 33.64
C GLY A 108 -4.90 -40.56 32.39
N VAL A 109 -5.59 -41.11 31.37
CA VAL A 109 -5.88 -40.39 30.11
C VAL A 109 -7.05 -39.42 30.32
N GLN A 110 -8.08 -39.86 31.04
CA GLN A 110 -9.22 -39.02 31.43
C GLN A 110 -8.75 -37.79 32.26
N ALA A 111 -7.88 -38.02 33.25
CA ALA A 111 -7.35 -36.95 34.10
C ALA A 111 -6.48 -35.94 33.33
N LEU A 112 -5.78 -36.37 32.28
CA LEU A 112 -4.97 -35.48 31.45
C LEU A 112 -5.85 -34.57 30.57
N ILE A 113 -6.92 -35.12 29.98
CA ILE A 113 -7.89 -34.37 29.18
C ILE A 113 -8.63 -33.32 30.03
N GLU A 114 -9.08 -33.72 31.22
CA GLU A 114 -9.77 -32.81 32.16
C GLU A 114 -8.86 -31.66 32.61
N ARG A 115 -7.57 -31.93 32.81
CA ARG A 115 -6.60 -30.90 33.20
C ARG A 115 -6.31 -29.91 32.08
N ILE A 116 -6.15 -30.36 30.83
CA ILE A 116 -5.92 -29.50 29.66
C ILE A 116 -7.13 -28.57 29.43
N MET A 117 -8.35 -29.09 29.59
CA MET A 117 -9.58 -28.29 29.49
C MET A 117 -9.72 -27.26 30.62
N ALA A 118 -9.33 -27.59 31.85
CA ALA A 118 -9.43 -26.66 32.99
C ALA A 118 -8.45 -25.48 32.88
N GLU A 119 -7.22 -25.73 32.42
CA GLU A 119 -6.17 -24.70 32.29
C GLU A 119 -6.47 -23.70 31.16
N THR A 120 -7.13 -24.14 30.08
CA THR A 120 -7.46 -23.28 28.92
C THR A 120 -8.66 -22.35 29.18
N VAL A 121 -9.68 -22.82 29.91
CA VAL A 121 -10.90 -22.03 30.21
C VAL A 121 -10.62 -20.89 31.20
N THR A 122 -9.73 -21.10 32.17
CA THR A 122 -9.40 -20.10 33.20
C THR A 122 -8.55 -18.95 32.67
N ALA A 123 -7.66 -19.21 31.71
CA ALA A 123 -6.85 -18.16 31.08
C ALA A 123 -7.70 -17.19 30.23
N ALA A 124 -8.70 -17.71 29.51
CA ALA A 124 -9.56 -16.92 28.63
C ALA A 124 -10.52 -15.99 29.42
N THR A 125 -11.03 -16.44 30.57
CA THR A 125 -11.98 -15.67 31.39
C THR A 125 -11.32 -14.51 32.14
N ALA A 126 -10.07 -14.67 32.59
CA ALA A 126 -9.32 -13.60 33.25
C ALA A 126 -9.00 -12.42 32.32
N ALA A 127 -8.68 -12.70 31.05
CA ALA A 127 -8.39 -11.67 30.04
C ALA A 127 -9.64 -10.84 29.68
N ALA A 128 -10.82 -11.47 29.61
CA ALA A 128 -12.07 -10.79 29.28
C ALA A 128 -12.53 -9.82 30.39
N MET A 129 -12.34 -10.18 31.67
CA MET A 129 -12.77 -9.33 32.79
C MET A 129 -11.90 -8.06 32.96
N ALA A 130 -10.61 -8.12 32.59
CA ALA A 130 -9.71 -6.97 32.66
C ALA A 130 -10.07 -5.86 31.64
N ALA A 131 -10.61 -6.23 30.48
CA ALA A 131 -10.93 -5.29 29.40
C ALA A 131 -12.19 -4.44 29.67
N ILE A 132 -13.11 -4.92 30.50
CA ILE A 132 -14.41 -4.28 30.75
C ILE A 132 -14.31 -3.10 31.76
N SER A 133 -13.25 -3.05 32.58
CA SER A 133 -13.14 -2.08 33.68
C SER A 133 -12.58 -0.70 33.32
N THR A 134 -12.09 -0.46 32.10
CA THR A 134 -11.24 0.71 31.79
C THR A 134 -11.84 1.83 30.93
N SER A 135 -13.13 1.86 30.61
CA SER A 135 -13.68 2.88 29.69
C SER A 135 -14.86 3.71 30.25
N ALA A 136 -14.56 4.73 31.06
CA ALA A 136 -15.50 5.80 31.36
C ALA A 136 -14.81 7.18 31.42
N SER A 137 -15.08 8.05 30.44
CA SER A 137 -14.83 9.50 30.54
C SER A 137 -15.80 10.27 29.62
N PRO A 138 -16.36 11.41 30.06
CA PRO A 138 -17.33 12.18 29.27
C PRO A 138 -16.64 13.33 28.51
N MET A 139 -16.88 13.45 27.21
CA MET A 139 -16.53 14.65 26.43
C MET A 139 -17.78 15.42 25.99
N LYS A 140 -17.64 16.75 26.05
CA LYS A 140 -18.66 17.79 25.81
C LYS A 140 -18.94 17.99 24.32
N SER A 141 -20.19 18.32 24.04
CA SER A 141 -20.83 18.42 22.73
C SER A 141 -20.53 19.71 21.96
N GLU A 142 -20.41 19.59 20.64
CA GLU A 142 -20.66 20.68 19.69
C GLU A 142 -21.69 20.24 18.62
N LYS A 143 -22.58 21.17 18.28
CA LYS A 143 -23.89 20.96 17.64
C LYS A 143 -23.80 20.46 16.19
N LYS A 144 -24.52 19.39 15.85
CA LYS A 144 -25.14 19.14 14.52
C LYS A 144 -26.32 18.18 14.67
N HIS A 145 -27.45 18.55 14.05
CA HIS A 145 -28.72 17.82 13.92
C HIS A 145 -29.25 17.16 15.21
N ALA A 146 -30.35 17.71 15.75
CA ALA A 146 -31.07 17.11 16.87
C ALA A 146 -31.71 15.77 16.45
N LEU A 147 -30.89 14.72 16.41
CA LEU A 147 -31.34 13.35 16.57
C LEU A 147 -32.01 13.27 17.94
N SER A 148 -33.21 12.68 17.97
CA SER A 148 -33.86 12.31 19.23
C SER A 148 -32.85 11.57 20.11
N ALA A 149 -32.74 11.96 21.38
CA ALA A 149 -31.84 11.30 22.33
C ALA A 149 -32.07 9.78 22.38
N ALA A 150 -33.30 9.32 22.10
CA ALA A 150 -33.63 7.90 21.99
C ALA A 150 -32.92 7.21 20.80
N ASN A 151 -32.80 7.87 19.65
CA ASN A 151 -32.10 7.31 18.48
C ASN A 151 -30.58 7.23 18.74
N TYR A 152 -30.02 8.22 19.43
CA TYR A 152 -28.60 8.21 19.80
C TYR A 152 -28.27 7.12 20.83
N VAL A 153 -29.12 6.95 21.86
CA VAL A 153 -28.95 5.88 22.86
C VAL A 153 -29.11 4.51 22.22
N SER A 154 -30.10 4.33 21.33
CA SER A 154 -30.30 3.10 20.56
C SER A 154 -29.08 2.78 19.68
N ALA A 155 -28.60 3.75 18.90
CA ALA A 155 -27.43 3.54 18.04
C ALA A 155 -26.14 3.26 18.82
N LYS A 156 -25.96 3.92 19.98
CA LYS A 156 -24.83 3.64 20.86
C LYS A 156 -24.94 2.23 21.43
N ALA A 157 -26.11 1.80 21.86
CA ALA A 157 -26.37 0.43 22.32
C ALA A 157 -26.07 -0.60 21.22
N VAL A 158 -26.58 -0.40 20.00
CA VAL A 158 -26.34 -1.28 18.84
C VAL A 158 -24.85 -1.43 18.54
N SER A 159 -24.09 -0.33 18.62
CA SER A 159 -22.64 -0.37 18.34
C SER A 159 -21.79 -1.03 19.41
N HIS A 160 -22.29 -1.15 20.64
CA HIS A 160 -21.58 -1.82 21.74
C HIS A 160 -22.09 -3.24 21.97
N SER A 161 -23.30 -3.56 21.49
CA SER A 161 -23.92 -4.87 21.68
C SER A 161 -23.42 -5.92 20.67
N GLY A 162 -22.61 -5.53 19.67
CA GLY A 162 -22.20 -6.43 18.59
C GLY A 162 -23.38 -6.93 17.75
N ILE A 163 -24.54 -6.25 17.81
CA ILE A 163 -25.71 -6.67 17.05
C ILE A 163 -25.47 -6.29 15.59
N ILE A 164 -25.39 -7.30 14.74
CA ILE A 164 -25.18 -7.12 13.31
C ILE A 164 -26.43 -6.50 12.69
N PRO A 165 -26.32 -5.35 12.00
CA PRO A 165 -27.43 -4.74 11.31
C PRO A 165 -28.12 -5.70 10.34
N GLU A 166 -29.46 -5.72 10.37
CA GLU A 166 -30.28 -6.64 9.56
C GLU A 166 -29.96 -6.56 8.05
N ILE A 167 -29.60 -5.37 7.57
CA ILE A 167 -29.23 -5.17 6.17
C ILE A 167 -27.94 -5.91 5.78
N ILE A 168 -26.97 -5.99 6.69
CA ILE A 168 -25.72 -6.72 6.49
C ILE A 168 -26.02 -8.22 6.52
N LEU A 169 -26.80 -8.67 7.50
CA LEU A 169 -27.24 -10.07 7.60
C LEU A 169 -28.00 -10.53 6.35
N CYS A 170 -28.96 -9.72 5.88
CA CYS A 170 -29.69 -9.96 4.64
C CYS A 170 -28.77 -10.02 3.41
N THR A 171 -27.74 -9.17 3.37
CA THR A 171 -26.75 -9.14 2.27
C THR A 171 -25.93 -10.44 2.25
N ALA A 172 -25.43 -10.84 3.42
CA ALA A 172 -24.62 -12.05 3.58
C ALA A 172 -25.41 -13.34 3.27
N ARG A 173 -26.64 -13.48 3.79
CA ARG A 173 -27.51 -14.65 3.53
C ARG A 173 -27.85 -14.87 2.06
N LYS A 174 -27.80 -13.80 1.27
CA LYS A 174 -28.01 -13.86 -0.19
C LYS A 174 -26.72 -14.18 -0.96
N GLY A 175 -25.62 -14.44 -0.26
CA GLY A 175 -24.31 -14.73 -0.86
C GLY A 175 -23.62 -13.49 -1.43
N PHE A 176 -24.02 -12.26 -1.05
CA PHE A 176 -23.30 -11.07 -1.51
C PHE A 176 -22.12 -10.76 -0.60
N PHE A 177 -21.04 -10.29 -1.22
CA PHE A 177 -19.86 -9.81 -0.52
C PHE A 177 -20.21 -8.68 0.45
N VAL A 178 -19.80 -8.83 1.71
CA VAL A 178 -19.90 -7.81 2.76
C VAL A 178 -18.52 -7.21 3.01
N PRO A 179 -18.27 -5.94 2.67
CA PRO A 179 -17.02 -5.24 2.97
C PRO A 179 -16.79 -5.08 4.49
N PHE A 180 -15.55 -5.18 4.97
CA PHE A 180 -15.20 -4.86 6.36
C PHE A 180 -15.37 -3.39 6.70
N ALA A 181 -15.23 -2.48 5.71
CA ALA A 181 -15.62 -1.09 5.87
C ALA A 181 -17.08 -0.95 6.37
N ASP A 182 -17.95 -1.90 6.01
CA ASP A 182 -19.35 -1.95 6.48
C ASP A 182 -19.53 -2.63 7.84
N MET A 183 -18.49 -3.29 8.35
CA MET A 183 -18.49 -4.07 9.58
C MET A 183 -17.79 -3.37 10.74
N THR A 184 -17.52 -2.07 10.65
CA THR A 184 -16.99 -1.26 11.76
C THR A 184 -18.13 -0.80 12.68
N ALA A 185 -17.88 -0.60 13.98
CA ALA A 185 -18.90 -0.05 14.88
C ALA A 185 -19.32 1.36 14.50
N SER A 186 -18.43 2.16 13.88
CA SER A 186 -18.82 3.43 13.26
C SER A 186 -19.90 3.23 12.21
N GLN A 187 -19.71 2.28 11.29
CA GLN A 187 -20.71 2.04 10.27
C GLN A 187 -21.98 1.42 10.84
N TYR A 188 -21.90 0.56 11.85
CA TYR A 188 -23.09 0.03 12.54
C TYR A 188 -23.90 1.15 13.21
N ARG A 189 -23.25 2.15 13.81
CA ARG A 189 -23.94 3.36 14.31
C ARG A 189 -24.62 4.11 13.18
N ASP A 190 -23.93 4.28 12.06
CA ASP A 190 -24.49 4.99 10.91
C ASP A 190 -25.71 4.26 10.34
N TYR A 191 -25.68 2.93 10.28
CA TYR A 191 -26.83 2.10 9.90
C TYR A 191 -28.00 2.23 10.88
N ALA A 192 -27.73 2.29 12.19
CA ALA A 192 -28.77 2.48 13.20
C ALA A 192 -29.36 3.90 13.20
N LEU A 193 -28.56 4.92 12.88
CA LEU A 193 -28.99 6.33 12.89
C LEU A 193 -29.63 6.77 11.57
N ASN A 194 -29.18 6.23 10.44
CA ASN A 194 -29.42 6.80 9.12
C ASN A 194 -29.77 5.72 8.06
N ASP A 195 -30.85 4.96 8.26
CA ASP A 195 -31.33 3.94 7.29
C ASP A 195 -31.54 4.52 5.87
N GLN A 196 -31.83 5.82 5.75
CA GLN A 196 -31.99 6.50 4.45
C GLN A 196 -30.68 6.75 3.69
N THR A 197 -29.52 6.73 4.36
CA THR A 197 -28.22 7.00 3.71
C THR A 197 -27.63 5.78 3.03
N ILE A 198 -28.18 4.60 3.32
CA ILE A 198 -27.71 3.35 2.75
C ILE A 198 -28.21 3.27 1.31
N LYS A 199 -27.28 3.33 0.35
CA LYS A 199 -27.60 3.07 -1.05
C LYS A 199 -27.94 1.59 -1.22
N LYS A 200 -29.24 1.30 -1.16
CA LYS A 200 -29.79 -0.02 -1.48
C LYS A 200 -29.82 -0.14 -3.00
N VAL A 201 -29.10 -1.11 -3.53
CA VAL A 201 -29.22 -1.49 -4.94
C VAL A 201 -29.98 -2.78 -5.03
N THR A 202 -31.01 -2.74 -5.85
CA THR A 202 -31.79 -3.92 -6.19
C THR A 202 -31.15 -4.58 -7.41
N ARG A 203 -30.51 -5.75 -7.23
CA ARG A 203 -30.19 -6.62 -8.36
C ARG A 203 -31.20 -7.74 -8.48
N VAL A 204 -31.51 -8.07 -9.72
CA VAL A 204 -32.26 -9.28 -10.04
C VAL A 204 -31.25 -10.41 -10.14
N VAL A 205 -31.31 -11.36 -9.23
CA VAL A 205 -30.44 -12.55 -9.23
C VAL A 205 -31.29 -13.75 -9.63
N GLU A 206 -30.75 -14.64 -10.47
CA GLU A 206 -31.35 -15.95 -10.71
C GLU A 206 -31.23 -16.79 -9.43
N GLY A 207 -32.32 -16.94 -8.69
CA GLY A 207 -32.46 -17.96 -7.67
C GLY A 207 -32.91 -19.28 -8.31
N GLY A 208 -32.77 -20.39 -7.57
CA GLY A 208 -33.19 -21.72 -8.04
C GLY A 208 -34.68 -21.87 -8.40
N LEU A 209 -35.52 -20.88 -8.04
CA LEU A 209 -36.95 -20.80 -8.37
C LEU A 209 -37.31 -19.61 -9.29
N GLY A 210 -36.32 -18.90 -9.86
CA GLY A 210 -36.53 -17.76 -10.75
C GLY A 210 -35.81 -16.48 -10.30
N LEU A 211 -36.12 -15.37 -10.99
CA LEU A 211 -35.51 -14.07 -10.78
C LEU A 211 -35.98 -13.42 -9.46
N VAL A 212 -35.11 -13.34 -8.45
CA VAL A 212 -35.38 -12.69 -7.16
C VAL A 212 -34.76 -11.30 -7.14
N LYS A 213 -35.55 -10.29 -6.79
CA LYS A 213 -35.05 -8.94 -6.50
C LYS A 213 -34.39 -8.95 -5.12
N ALA A 214 -33.07 -8.83 -5.10
CA ALA A 214 -32.29 -8.68 -3.89
C ALA A 214 -31.85 -7.23 -3.74
N GLU A 215 -32.30 -6.58 -2.67
CA GLU A 215 -31.67 -5.36 -2.17
C GLU A 215 -30.39 -5.73 -1.38
N TYR A 216 -29.31 -5.04 -1.69
CA TYR A 216 -28.03 -5.11 -0.98
C TYR A 216 -27.37 -3.72 -0.93
N VAL A 217 -26.37 -3.54 -0.07
CA VAL A 217 -25.60 -2.30 0.02
C VAL A 217 -24.63 -2.22 -1.16
N ASP A 218 -24.87 -1.30 -2.11
CA ASP A 218 -23.91 -1.00 -3.17
C ASP A 218 -23.14 0.25 -2.80
N ASP A 219 -22.05 0.03 -2.09
CA ASP A 219 -21.03 1.06 -1.98
C ASP A 219 -19.90 0.70 -2.95
N THR A 220 -19.96 1.25 -4.16
CA THR A 220 -18.86 1.14 -5.15
C THR A 220 -17.53 1.70 -4.62
N ASN A 221 -17.56 2.53 -3.57
CA ASN A 221 -16.35 2.96 -2.86
C ASN A 221 -15.94 2.01 -1.72
N SER A 222 -16.78 1.07 -1.32
CA SER A 222 -16.46 0.16 -0.20
C SER A 222 -15.24 -0.68 -0.49
N ASP A 223 -15.04 -1.20 -1.71
CA ASP A 223 -13.85 -2.01 -2.06
C ASP A 223 -12.55 -1.20 -1.87
N ALA A 224 -12.56 0.09 -2.26
CA ALA A 224 -11.43 0.98 -2.04
C ALA A 224 -11.20 1.30 -0.55
N ARG A 225 -12.28 1.50 0.23
CA ARG A 225 -12.20 1.70 1.68
C ARG A 225 -11.70 0.44 2.39
N ASP A 226 -12.17 -0.73 1.98
CA ASP A 226 -11.86 -2.03 2.57
C ASP A 226 -10.37 -2.32 2.50
N ARG A 227 -9.75 -2.06 1.34
CA ARG A 227 -8.31 -2.27 1.12
C ARG A 227 -7.42 -1.31 1.89
N ASN A 228 -7.98 -0.21 2.39
CA ASN A 228 -7.26 0.85 3.10
C ASN A 228 -7.76 1.00 4.55
N LEU A 229 -8.46 0.00 5.07
CA LEU A 229 -9.00 0.02 6.42
C LEU A 229 -7.84 0.07 7.44
N PRO A 230 -7.86 0.99 8.42
CA PRO A 230 -6.86 1.01 9.48
C PRO A 230 -6.84 -0.31 10.24
N LYS A 231 -5.66 -0.68 10.76
CA LYS A 231 -5.44 -1.95 11.48
C LYS A 231 -6.46 -2.24 12.58
N HIS A 232 -6.75 -1.24 13.42
CA HIS A 232 -7.69 -1.40 14.54
C HIS A 232 -9.13 -1.61 14.06
N GLU A 233 -9.57 -0.86 13.05
CA GLU A 233 -10.89 -1.04 12.43
C GLU A 233 -11.00 -2.39 11.71
N TRP A 234 -9.90 -2.89 11.12
CA TRP A 234 -9.88 -4.22 10.50
C TRP A 234 -10.05 -5.33 11.53
N VAL A 235 -9.36 -5.28 12.67
CA VAL A 235 -9.50 -6.28 13.75
C VAL A 235 -10.93 -6.29 14.29
N GLU A 236 -11.50 -5.10 14.48
CA GLU A 236 -12.89 -4.94 14.89
C GLU A 236 -13.86 -5.53 13.84
N ALA A 237 -13.70 -5.15 12.58
CA ALA A 237 -14.54 -5.63 11.48
C ALA A 237 -14.44 -7.15 11.30
N GLN A 238 -13.25 -7.71 11.43
CA GLN A 238 -13.01 -9.16 11.41
C GLN A 238 -13.74 -9.87 12.55
N THR A 239 -13.78 -9.27 13.74
CA THR A 239 -14.53 -9.83 14.88
C THR A 239 -16.03 -9.87 14.59
N HIS A 240 -16.59 -8.78 14.06
CA HIS A 240 -17.99 -8.76 13.63
C HIS A 240 -18.25 -9.71 12.44
N PHE A 241 -17.26 -9.91 11.57
CA PHE A 241 -17.36 -10.86 10.45
C PHE A 241 -17.45 -12.30 10.92
N LEU A 242 -16.65 -12.71 11.91
CA LEU A 242 -16.76 -14.05 12.48
C LEU A 242 -18.12 -14.26 13.17
N GLN A 243 -18.64 -13.23 13.86
CA GLN A 243 -20.00 -13.25 14.40
C GLN A 243 -21.06 -13.38 13.30
N LEU A 244 -20.88 -12.70 12.15
CA LEU A 244 -21.78 -12.79 11.00
C LEU A 244 -21.83 -14.21 10.44
N LEU A 245 -20.68 -14.86 10.29
CA LEU A 245 -20.61 -16.22 9.75
C LEU A 245 -21.30 -17.24 10.67
N GLN A 246 -21.29 -17.00 11.99
CA GLN A 246 -21.98 -17.84 12.98
C GLN A 246 -23.52 -17.68 12.95
N MET A 247 -24.04 -16.65 12.27
CA MET A 247 -25.48 -16.45 12.16
C MET A 247 -26.12 -17.49 11.24
N GLU A 248 -27.32 -17.94 11.62
CA GLU A 248 -28.05 -18.97 10.87
C GLU A 248 -28.26 -18.58 9.40
N GLY A 249 -27.87 -19.49 8.49
CA GLY A 249 -28.03 -19.35 7.05
C GLY A 249 -26.96 -18.51 6.35
N VAL A 250 -25.87 -18.13 7.02
CA VAL A 250 -24.74 -17.41 6.40
C VAL A 250 -23.64 -18.38 5.95
N ALA A 251 -23.14 -19.22 6.85
CA ALA A 251 -22.08 -20.19 6.57
C ALA A 251 -22.29 -21.51 7.34
N ASP A 252 -21.67 -22.58 6.87
CA ASP A 252 -21.55 -23.84 7.63
C ASP A 252 -20.43 -23.78 8.69
N GLU A 253 -20.49 -24.69 9.66
CA GLU A 253 -19.57 -24.73 10.80
C GLU A 253 -18.10 -24.86 10.38
N LEU A 254 -17.82 -25.69 9.37
CA LEU A 254 -16.46 -25.86 8.84
C LEU A 254 -15.94 -24.55 8.24
N THR A 255 -16.78 -23.83 7.48
CA THR A 255 -16.41 -22.52 6.94
C THR A 255 -16.12 -21.51 8.05
N VAL A 256 -16.91 -21.49 9.11
CA VAL A 256 -16.68 -20.63 10.28
C VAL A 256 -15.33 -20.95 10.93
N GLU A 257 -15.04 -22.23 11.13
CA GLU A 257 -13.77 -22.71 11.71
C GLU A 257 -12.57 -22.29 10.84
N ASN A 258 -12.68 -22.45 9.52
CA ASN A 258 -11.64 -22.08 8.58
C ASN A 258 -11.32 -20.58 8.60
N PHE A 259 -12.33 -19.72 8.69
CA PHE A 259 -12.12 -18.27 8.84
C PHE A 259 -11.57 -17.90 10.22
N HIS A 260 -11.94 -18.63 11.27
CA HIS A 260 -11.32 -18.48 12.59
C HIS A 260 -9.83 -18.82 12.55
N HIS A 261 -9.48 -19.93 11.90
CA HIS A 261 -8.10 -20.35 11.74
C HIS A 261 -7.30 -19.33 10.90
N LEU A 262 -7.85 -18.87 9.77
CA LEU A 262 -7.27 -17.80 8.96
C LEU A 262 -6.99 -16.54 9.78
N TYR A 263 -7.95 -16.13 10.63
CA TYR A 263 -7.78 -14.97 11.50
C TYR A 263 -6.64 -15.17 12.51
N GLN A 264 -6.59 -16.33 13.17
CA GLN A 264 -5.51 -16.68 14.10
C GLN A 264 -4.15 -16.70 13.41
N PHE A 265 -4.07 -17.29 12.22
CA PHE A 265 -2.87 -17.33 11.39
C PHE A 265 -2.37 -15.91 11.06
N ILE A 266 -3.25 -15.05 10.56
CA ILE A 266 -2.91 -13.66 10.22
C ILE A 266 -2.45 -12.87 11.46
N MET A 267 -3.16 -12.99 12.58
CA MET A 267 -2.84 -12.27 13.82
C MET A 267 -1.58 -12.79 14.51
N GLY A 268 -1.31 -14.09 14.41
CA GLY A 268 -0.10 -14.73 14.93
C GLY A 268 1.13 -14.53 14.04
N HIS A 269 0.95 -14.02 12.83
CA HIS A 269 2.04 -13.83 11.88
C HIS A 269 3.07 -12.82 12.41
N SER A 270 4.35 -13.22 12.50
CA SER A 270 5.43 -12.41 13.08
C SER A 270 5.64 -11.04 12.42
N LEU A 271 5.24 -10.90 11.15
CA LEU A 271 5.32 -9.66 10.37
C LEU A 271 4.00 -8.89 10.28
N TRP A 272 3.01 -9.20 11.12
CA TRP A 272 1.69 -8.56 11.13
C TRP A 272 1.76 -7.03 11.08
N ASP A 273 2.62 -6.41 11.88
CA ASP A 273 2.78 -4.95 11.90
C ASP A 273 3.37 -4.37 10.60
N PHE A 274 4.36 -5.05 10.03
CA PHE A 274 5.08 -4.56 8.85
C PHE A 274 4.35 -4.84 7.54
N ASN A 275 3.57 -5.92 7.50
CA ASN A 275 2.90 -6.43 6.31
C ASN A 275 1.38 -6.40 6.41
N PHE A 276 0.80 -5.65 7.35
CA PHE A 276 -0.65 -5.56 7.55
C PHE A 276 -1.42 -5.34 6.24
N ALA A 277 -1.00 -4.36 5.43
CA ALA A 277 -1.68 -4.03 4.17
C ALA A 277 -1.70 -5.19 3.16
N VAL A 278 -0.74 -6.11 3.25
CA VAL A 278 -0.64 -7.30 2.41
C VAL A 278 -1.58 -8.38 2.90
N LEU A 279 -1.50 -8.65 4.20
CA LEU A 279 -2.32 -9.65 4.89
C LEU A 279 -3.80 -9.30 4.75
N ALA A 280 -4.16 -8.03 4.95
CA ALA A 280 -5.53 -7.54 4.75
C ALA A 280 -6.03 -7.68 3.30
N ARG A 281 -5.14 -7.53 2.30
CA ARG A 281 -5.51 -7.75 0.88
C ARG A 281 -5.69 -9.23 0.54
N ALA A 282 -4.84 -10.09 1.09
CA ALA A 282 -4.94 -11.53 0.93
C ALA A 282 -6.25 -12.03 1.54
N GLU A 283 -6.54 -11.65 2.79
CA GLU A 283 -7.81 -11.95 3.44
C GLU A 283 -9.01 -11.42 2.65
N HIS A 284 -8.97 -10.16 2.21
CA HIS A 284 -10.04 -9.59 1.39
C HIS A 284 -10.32 -10.42 0.14
N THR A 285 -9.28 -10.95 -0.50
CA THR A 285 -9.41 -11.81 -1.69
C THR A 285 -10.10 -13.13 -1.35
N LEU A 286 -9.70 -13.76 -0.24
CA LEU A 286 -10.30 -15.01 0.26
C LEU A 286 -11.77 -14.83 0.64
N ARG A 287 -12.10 -13.78 1.40
CA ARG A 287 -13.49 -13.44 1.75
C ARG A 287 -14.32 -13.14 0.51
N ARG A 288 -13.76 -12.46 -0.48
CA ARG A 288 -14.46 -12.21 -1.75
C ARG A 288 -14.73 -13.51 -2.51
N LYS A 289 -13.77 -14.43 -2.56
CA LYS A 289 -13.96 -15.76 -3.15
C LYS A 289 -15.08 -16.53 -2.45
N PHE A 290 -15.14 -16.50 -1.12
CA PHE A 290 -16.19 -17.14 -0.33
C PHE A 290 -17.60 -16.67 -0.76
N PHE A 291 -17.83 -15.37 -0.89
CA PHE A 291 -19.14 -14.86 -1.32
C PHE A 291 -19.41 -15.05 -2.82
N MET A 292 -18.38 -15.06 -3.67
CA MET A 292 -18.57 -15.14 -5.12
C MET A 292 -18.66 -16.57 -5.67
N SER A 293 -18.22 -17.57 -4.92
CA SER A 293 -18.12 -18.94 -5.40
C SER A 293 -18.62 -19.93 -4.34
N PRO A 294 -19.35 -20.99 -4.73
CA PRO A 294 -19.64 -22.13 -3.86
C PRO A 294 -18.35 -22.96 -3.70
N PHE A 295 -17.35 -22.38 -3.06
CA PHE A 295 -16.05 -23.00 -2.84
C PHE A 295 -15.93 -23.41 -1.37
N ARG A 296 -15.46 -24.62 -1.11
CA ARG A 296 -15.10 -25.08 0.22
C ARG A 296 -13.60 -24.97 0.38
N PHE A 297 -13.16 -24.26 1.41
CA PHE A 297 -11.74 -24.18 1.73
C PHE A 297 -11.27 -25.53 2.30
N ALA A 298 -10.16 -26.05 1.80
CA ALA A 298 -9.33 -26.95 2.57
C ALA A 298 -8.31 -26.09 3.35
N ASP A 299 -8.01 -26.45 4.60
CA ASP A 299 -7.17 -25.63 5.49
C ASP A 299 -5.80 -25.32 4.88
N ALA A 300 -5.18 -26.32 4.26
CA ALA A 300 -3.88 -26.21 3.61
C ALA A 300 -3.86 -25.31 2.36
N ASP A 301 -5.02 -24.92 1.85
CA ASP A 301 -5.15 -24.01 0.71
C ASP A 301 -5.28 -22.55 1.17
N LEU A 302 -5.88 -22.31 2.34
CA LEU A 302 -6.03 -20.97 2.92
C LEU A 302 -4.69 -20.35 3.30
N GLU A 303 -3.90 -21.06 4.11
CA GLU A 303 -2.58 -20.57 4.54
C GLU A 303 -1.65 -20.35 3.34
N ARG A 304 -1.68 -21.28 2.39
CA ARG A 304 -0.90 -21.19 1.15
C ARG A 304 -1.29 -19.99 0.32
N GLU A 305 -2.59 -19.71 0.18
CA GLU A 305 -3.05 -18.56 -0.57
C GLU A 305 -2.63 -17.23 0.08
N VAL A 306 -2.66 -17.14 1.42
CA VAL A 306 -2.13 -15.98 2.14
C VAL A 306 -0.62 -15.85 1.93
N GLN A 307 0.11 -16.95 2.03
CA GLN A 307 1.56 -16.98 1.83
C GLN A 307 1.95 -16.58 0.40
N ASP A 308 1.25 -17.09 -0.61
CA ASP A 308 1.45 -16.74 -2.01
C ASP A 308 1.17 -15.26 -2.26
N ALA A 309 0.09 -14.71 -1.67
CA ALA A 309 -0.22 -13.29 -1.74
C ALA A 309 0.87 -12.43 -1.08
N MET A 310 1.44 -12.89 0.04
CA MET A 310 2.57 -12.24 0.70
C MET A 310 3.83 -12.26 -0.15
N VAL A 311 4.17 -13.41 -0.74
CA VAL A 311 5.32 -13.56 -1.64
C VAL A 311 5.17 -12.65 -2.85
N SER A 312 4.00 -12.67 -3.50
CA SER A 312 3.71 -11.82 -4.67
C SER A 312 3.82 -10.34 -4.34
N TYR A 313 3.25 -9.89 -3.22
CA TYR A 313 3.37 -8.49 -2.81
C TYR A 313 4.81 -8.08 -2.52
N ASN A 314 5.56 -8.93 -1.80
CA ASN A 314 6.95 -8.64 -1.49
C ASN A 314 7.80 -8.57 -2.76
N GLN A 315 7.53 -9.41 -3.75
CA GLN A 315 8.14 -9.33 -5.08
C GLN A 315 7.79 -8.00 -5.78
N ASP A 316 6.52 -7.61 -5.82
CA ASP A 316 6.09 -6.34 -6.42
C ASP A 316 6.71 -5.12 -5.74
N ARG A 317 6.81 -5.15 -4.41
CA ARG A 317 7.45 -4.12 -3.60
C ARG A 317 8.95 -4.05 -3.90
N LEU A 318 9.65 -5.18 -3.97
CA LEU A 318 11.07 -5.25 -4.33
C LEU A 318 11.31 -4.74 -5.75
N GLN A 319 10.46 -5.11 -6.71
CA GLN A 319 10.53 -4.58 -8.08
C GLN A 319 10.31 -3.06 -8.11
N SER A 320 9.32 -2.56 -7.38
CA SER A 320 9.03 -1.12 -7.28
C SER A 320 10.19 -0.33 -6.67
N LEU A 321 10.84 -0.88 -5.64
CA LEU A 321 12.05 -0.31 -5.04
C LEU A 321 13.24 -0.35 -6.01
N SER A 322 13.46 -1.48 -6.68
CA SER A 322 14.48 -1.62 -7.72
C SER A 322 14.32 -0.58 -8.83
N HIS A 323 13.09 -0.36 -9.31
CA HIS A 323 12.78 0.69 -10.29
C HIS A 323 12.97 2.12 -9.77
N ARG A 324 12.79 2.37 -8.47
CA ARG A 324 13.11 3.67 -7.87
C ARG A 324 14.62 3.87 -7.82
N VAL A 325 15.37 2.91 -7.29
CA VAL A 325 16.84 2.96 -7.21
C VAL A 325 17.48 3.13 -8.59
N ALA A 326 16.99 2.41 -9.60
CA ALA A 326 17.46 2.57 -10.98
C ALA A 326 17.23 4.00 -11.50
N ARG A 327 16.03 4.55 -11.30
CA ARG A 327 15.71 5.93 -11.71
C ARG A 327 16.56 6.99 -11.00
N ASP A 328 16.82 6.79 -9.71
CA ASP A 328 17.62 7.74 -8.93
C ASP A 328 19.11 7.65 -9.34
N THR A 329 19.59 6.44 -9.64
CA THR A 329 20.94 6.21 -10.19
C THR A 329 21.11 6.86 -11.56
N ASP A 330 20.10 6.76 -12.43
CA ASP A 330 20.10 7.42 -13.75
C ASP A 330 20.09 8.95 -13.62
N GLN A 331 19.29 9.49 -12.68
CA GLN A 331 19.28 10.93 -12.40
C GLN A 331 20.63 11.43 -11.90
N LEU A 332 21.28 10.68 -11.01
CA LEU A 332 22.63 10.99 -10.54
C LEU A 332 23.65 10.96 -11.68
N HIS A 333 23.63 9.93 -12.52
CA HIS A 333 24.48 9.88 -13.72
C HIS A 333 24.26 11.07 -14.66
N GLN A 334 23.00 11.43 -14.92
CA GLN A 334 22.68 12.60 -15.75
C GLN A 334 23.15 13.91 -15.12
N SER A 335 23.09 14.04 -13.79
CA SER A 335 23.59 15.22 -13.07
C SER A 335 25.11 15.34 -13.13
N GLN A 336 25.84 14.22 -13.06
CA GLN A 336 27.31 14.19 -13.17
C GLN A 336 27.80 14.44 -14.60
N LEU A 337 27.07 13.97 -15.61
CA LEU A 337 27.40 14.20 -17.03
C LEU A 337 27.07 15.62 -17.49
N ARG A 338 26.22 16.35 -16.77
CA ARG A 338 26.11 17.81 -16.92
C ARG A 338 27.30 18.48 -16.24
N VAL A 339 28.47 18.35 -16.85
CA VAL A 339 29.59 19.25 -16.59
C VAL A 339 29.04 20.68 -16.75
N PRO A 340 29.19 21.57 -15.75
CA PRO A 340 28.82 22.96 -15.88
C PRO A 340 29.59 23.55 -17.07
N GLN A 341 28.93 23.75 -18.22
CA GLN A 341 29.49 24.52 -19.33
C GLN A 341 29.58 26.02 -18.98
N ASP A 342 29.06 26.44 -17.83
CA ASP A 342 29.22 27.80 -17.31
C ASP A 342 30.48 27.92 -16.45
N ARG A 343 31.63 28.05 -17.12
CA ARG A 343 32.79 28.81 -16.60
C ARG A 343 33.78 29.26 -17.68
N SER A 344 33.36 29.38 -18.94
CA SER A 344 34.18 29.95 -20.03
C SER A 344 33.75 31.36 -20.46
N SER A 345 33.29 32.19 -19.53
CA SER A 345 33.29 33.66 -19.72
C SER A 345 34.61 34.32 -19.29
N PHE A 346 35.59 33.57 -18.78
CA PHE A 346 36.99 34.01 -18.87
C PHE A 346 37.49 33.76 -20.29
N ARG A 347 37.12 34.68 -21.18
CA ARG A 347 37.90 34.97 -22.37
C ARG A 347 39.30 35.41 -21.89
N PHE A 348 40.20 34.45 -21.74
CA PHE A 348 41.59 34.75 -22.00
C PHE A 348 41.64 34.98 -23.51
N ASP A 349 41.82 36.23 -23.89
CA ASP A 349 41.99 36.69 -25.25
C ASP A 349 43.51 36.75 -25.48
N PRO A 350 44.17 35.68 -25.97
CA PRO A 350 45.57 35.78 -26.31
C PRO A 350 45.60 36.41 -27.70
N LEU A 351 45.86 37.71 -27.71
CA LEU A 351 46.12 38.52 -28.90
C LEU A 351 44.86 38.95 -29.65
N SER A 352 44.36 40.10 -29.21
CA SER A 352 43.80 41.11 -30.10
C SER A 352 44.72 41.27 -31.34
N ARG A 353 44.33 40.66 -32.45
CA ARG A 353 44.82 41.03 -33.78
C ARG A 353 43.86 42.06 -34.39
N PRO A 354 44.39 43.08 -35.08
CA PRO A 354 43.61 44.21 -35.54
C PRO A 354 42.63 43.81 -36.65
N ALA A 355 41.60 44.63 -36.74
CA ALA A 355 40.58 44.64 -37.78
C ALA A 355 41.18 44.45 -39.18
N ASP A 356 40.43 43.68 -39.97
CA ASP A 356 40.33 43.69 -41.44
C ASP A 356 40.52 42.29 -42.01
N CYS A 357 39.38 41.63 -42.29
CA CYS A 357 39.15 40.76 -43.44
C CYS A 357 37.75 40.10 -43.34
N LYS A 358 36.78 40.64 -44.07
CA LYS A 358 35.74 39.82 -44.73
C LYS A 358 36.39 39.20 -45.97
N PRO A 359 36.09 37.95 -46.37
CA PRO A 359 34.86 37.65 -47.12
C PRO A 359 34.19 36.31 -46.73
N SER A 360 32.87 36.20 -46.65
CA SER A 360 31.98 35.74 -47.73
C SER A 360 32.54 34.55 -48.52
N TYR A 361 31.98 33.34 -48.37
CA TYR A 361 31.61 32.43 -49.47
C TYR A 361 30.79 31.21 -48.96
N ASN A 362 29.61 31.06 -49.56
CA ASN A 362 28.97 29.84 -50.07
C ASN A 362 28.89 28.54 -49.26
N ASN A 363 27.63 28.13 -49.02
CA ASN A 363 27.03 26.87 -49.47
C ASN A 363 27.96 25.65 -49.59
N LEU A 364 27.86 24.71 -48.65
CA LEU A 364 28.03 23.30 -48.96
C LEU A 364 27.08 22.42 -48.14
N SER A 365 26.18 21.82 -48.90
CA SER A 365 25.23 20.76 -48.59
C SER A 365 25.90 19.57 -47.91
N THR A 366 25.38 19.15 -46.75
CA THR A 366 25.59 17.79 -46.24
C THR A 366 24.47 16.87 -46.78
N PRO A 367 24.82 15.69 -47.34
CA PRO A 367 23.83 14.81 -47.94
C PRO A 367 22.95 14.14 -46.88
N ILE A 368 21.64 14.29 -47.06
CA ILE A 368 20.59 13.57 -46.36
C ILE A 368 20.58 12.14 -46.89
N THR A 369 21.01 11.18 -46.07
CA THR A 369 20.73 9.76 -46.28
C THR A 369 19.27 9.47 -45.91
N PRO A 370 18.42 8.95 -46.83
CA PRO A 370 17.07 8.52 -46.49
C PRO A 370 17.11 7.06 -46.02
N SER A 371 16.98 6.82 -44.72
CA SER A 371 16.68 5.47 -44.21
C SER A 371 15.19 5.16 -44.36
N PRO A 372 14.82 3.97 -44.87
CA PRO A 372 13.45 3.63 -45.18
C PRO A 372 12.66 3.24 -43.92
N LEU A 373 11.54 3.94 -43.73
CA LEU A 373 10.24 3.43 -43.28
C LEU A 373 10.23 2.07 -42.54
N GLN A 374 10.46 2.10 -41.23
CA GLN A 374 9.78 1.19 -40.30
C GLN A 374 8.63 1.95 -39.60
N ARG A 375 7.57 2.21 -40.38
CA ARG A 375 6.24 2.50 -39.82
C ARG A 375 5.66 1.15 -39.39
N ASN A 376 5.53 0.89 -38.09
CA ASN A 376 4.48 0.00 -37.56
C ASN A 376 4.29 -0.01 -36.04
N ASN A 377 5.00 0.82 -35.25
CA ASN A 377 4.72 0.92 -33.80
C ASN A 377 3.98 2.21 -33.46
N MET A 378 2.65 2.19 -33.59
CA MET A 378 1.72 3.25 -33.16
C MET A 378 1.60 3.34 -31.63
N ASN A 379 2.67 3.72 -30.93
CA ASN A 379 2.56 4.31 -29.60
C ASN A 379 2.79 5.82 -29.71
N PRO A 380 1.71 6.64 -29.80
CA PRO A 380 1.79 8.07 -30.13
C PRO A 380 2.42 8.95 -29.05
N PHE A 381 2.84 8.36 -27.94
CA PHE A 381 3.40 9.05 -26.78
C PHE A 381 4.75 8.49 -26.33
N ARG A 382 5.44 7.68 -27.17
CA ARG A 382 6.81 7.28 -26.84
C ARG A 382 7.64 8.54 -26.63
N GLY A 383 8.30 8.63 -25.47
CA GLY A 383 9.32 9.63 -25.23
C GLY A 383 10.41 9.46 -26.27
N SER A 384 10.38 10.26 -27.33
CA SER A 384 11.55 10.40 -28.18
C SER A 384 12.66 10.98 -27.32
N ASN A 385 13.88 10.46 -27.41
CA ASN A 385 15.05 11.03 -26.71
C ASN A 385 15.48 12.39 -27.28
N GLU A 386 14.73 12.93 -28.24
CA GLU A 386 14.91 14.29 -28.73
C GLU A 386 14.50 15.27 -27.65
N ARG A 387 15.41 16.21 -27.32
CA ARG A 387 15.12 17.33 -26.41
C ARG A 387 13.85 18.00 -26.91
N ALA A 388 12.91 18.28 -25.99
CA ALA A 388 11.69 18.99 -26.35
C ALA A 388 12.07 20.27 -27.11
N SER A 389 11.54 20.44 -28.32
CA SER A 389 11.71 21.70 -29.04
C SER A 389 11.30 22.85 -28.11
N PRO A 390 12.04 23.99 -28.08
CA PRO A 390 11.67 25.15 -27.27
C PRO A 390 10.25 25.66 -27.56
N GLU A 391 9.69 25.31 -28.73
CA GLU A 391 8.33 25.66 -29.14
C GLU A 391 7.26 24.62 -28.71
N ALA A 392 7.66 23.44 -28.22
CA ALA A 392 6.74 22.41 -27.78
C ALA A 392 6.15 22.78 -26.41
N ARG A 393 4.81 22.91 -26.37
CA ARG A 393 4.05 23.13 -25.14
C ARG A 393 3.74 21.80 -24.46
N CYS A 394 3.90 21.74 -23.14
CA CYS A 394 3.49 20.62 -22.32
C CYS A 394 1.97 20.45 -22.35
N TRP A 395 1.49 19.22 -22.53
CA TRP A 395 0.05 18.94 -22.64
C TRP A 395 -0.67 18.91 -21.29
N CYS A 396 0.06 18.83 -20.18
CA CYS A 396 -0.52 18.93 -18.85
C CYS A 396 -0.70 20.39 -18.45
N CYS A 397 0.37 21.19 -18.48
CA CYS A 397 0.35 22.55 -17.94
C CYS A 397 0.35 23.68 -18.98
N GLY A 398 0.54 23.40 -20.27
CA GLY A 398 0.59 24.41 -21.34
C GLY A 398 1.88 25.25 -21.42
N ARG A 399 2.83 25.07 -20.48
CA ARG A 399 4.12 25.78 -20.49
C ARG A 399 5.09 25.12 -21.48
N ALA A 400 6.01 25.91 -22.03
CA ALA A 400 7.06 25.42 -22.91
C ALA A 400 8.23 24.80 -22.10
N GLY A 401 9.13 24.11 -22.80
CA GLY A 401 10.44 23.68 -22.27
C GLY A 401 10.46 22.35 -21.52
N HIS A 402 9.36 21.58 -21.50
CA HIS A 402 9.34 20.22 -20.95
C HIS A 402 8.26 19.34 -21.58
N LYS A 403 8.43 18.01 -21.46
CA LYS A 403 7.45 17.02 -21.93
C LYS A 403 6.34 16.82 -20.89
N ALA A 404 5.18 16.32 -21.33
CA ALA A 404 4.07 16.01 -20.43
C ALA A 404 4.49 15.02 -19.31
N LEU A 405 5.26 13.98 -19.65
CA LEU A 405 5.79 12.99 -18.69
C LEU A 405 6.76 13.58 -17.65
N GLU A 406 7.36 14.73 -17.95
CA GLU A 406 8.28 15.44 -17.07
C GLU A 406 7.58 16.59 -16.31
N CYS A 407 6.27 16.75 -16.50
CA CYS A 407 5.52 17.84 -15.90
C CYS A 407 5.36 17.63 -14.40
N ARG A 408 5.95 18.53 -13.62
CA ARG A 408 5.80 18.60 -12.15
C ARG A 408 4.97 19.79 -11.68
N ALA A 409 4.34 20.52 -12.60
CA ALA A 409 3.53 21.67 -12.24
C ALA A 409 2.25 21.21 -11.52
N SER A 410 1.79 21.97 -10.53
CA SER A 410 0.46 21.79 -9.92
C SER A 410 -0.63 22.60 -10.63
N ASN A 411 -0.22 23.57 -11.46
CA ASN A 411 -1.10 24.53 -12.12
C ASN A 411 -0.72 24.71 -13.60
N THR A 412 -1.69 25.13 -14.41
CA THR A 412 -1.51 25.49 -15.82
C THR A 412 -0.67 26.77 -15.96
N LYS A 413 -0.38 27.17 -17.20
CA LYS A 413 0.23 28.46 -17.52
C LYS A 413 -0.64 29.64 -17.07
N SER A 414 -1.97 29.46 -17.06
CA SER A 414 -2.95 30.49 -16.66
C SER A 414 -3.17 30.55 -15.14
N GLY A 415 -2.62 29.60 -14.37
CA GLY A 415 -2.76 29.55 -12.92
C GLY A 415 -3.84 28.58 -12.42
N ASP A 416 -4.67 28.03 -13.31
CA ASP A 416 -5.70 27.05 -12.95
C ASP A 416 -5.09 25.73 -12.47
N PRO A 417 -5.76 24.95 -11.60
CA PRO A 417 -5.34 23.60 -11.25
C PRO A 417 -5.18 22.71 -12.50
N LEU A 418 -4.18 21.82 -12.49
CA LEU A 418 -4.06 20.84 -13.57
C LEU A 418 -5.31 19.96 -13.65
N ARG A 419 -5.76 19.70 -14.88
CA ARG A 419 -6.84 18.73 -15.17
C ARG A 419 -6.31 17.37 -15.63
N SER A 420 -5.05 17.34 -16.09
CA SER A 420 -4.44 16.16 -16.66
C SER A 420 -3.06 15.87 -16.06
N SER A 421 -2.73 14.58 -16.00
CA SER A 421 -1.41 14.07 -15.59
C SER A 421 -0.88 13.11 -16.66
N ALA A 422 0.43 13.03 -16.81
CA ALA A 422 1.06 12.12 -17.75
C ALA A 422 1.67 10.91 -17.03
N THR A 423 1.12 9.72 -17.27
CA THR A 423 1.57 8.47 -16.65
C THR A 423 1.64 7.37 -17.70
N ASN A 424 2.68 6.53 -17.67
CA ASN A 424 2.85 5.39 -18.59
C ASN A 424 2.77 5.76 -20.08
N GLY A 425 3.28 6.93 -20.45
CA GLY A 425 3.17 7.42 -21.82
C GLY A 425 1.73 7.71 -22.25
N LYS A 426 0.85 8.10 -21.33
CA LYS A 426 -0.51 8.54 -21.65
C LYS A 426 -0.81 9.81 -20.88
N VAL A 427 -1.63 10.68 -21.46
CA VAL A 427 -2.18 11.85 -20.75
C VAL A 427 -3.57 11.45 -20.26
N LEU A 428 -3.74 11.42 -18.95
CA LEU A 428 -4.96 10.97 -18.27
C LEU A 428 -5.61 12.15 -17.56
N HIS A 429 -6.94 12.18 -17.53
CA HIS A 429 -7.70 13.13 -16.72
C HIS A 429 -7.57 12.76 -15.23
N ILE A 430 -7.29 13.75 -14.37
CA ILE A 430 -6.89 13.49 -12.97
C ILE A 430 -8.04 12.89 -12.15
N SER A 431 -9.28 13.31 -12.40
CA SER A 431 -10.42 12.86 -11.57
C SER A 431 -10.96 11.48 -11.91
N ASP A 432 -10.91 11.07 -13.19
CA ASP A 432 -11.59 9.87 -13.69
C ASP A 432 -10.65 8.90 -14.42
N THR A 433 -9.36 9.26 -14.52
CA THR A 433 -8.29 8.47 -15.13
C THR A 433 -8.48 8.15 -16.62
N ARG A 434 -9.45 8.78 -17.30
CA ARG A 434 -9.68 8.54 -18.73
C ARG A 434 -8.56 9.15 -19.58
N GLU A 435 -8.21 8.43 -20.64
CA GLU A 435 -7.17 8.87 -21.58
C GLU A 435 -7.67 10.00 -22.48
N TYR A 436 -6.86 11.04 -22.67
CA TYR A 436 -7.10 12.08 -23.66
C TYR A 436 -6.79 11.59 -25.07
N CYS A 437 -7.70 11.86 -26.01
CA CYS A 437 -7.52 11.48 -27.39
C CYS A 437 -6.39 12.31 -28.04
N TYR A 438 -5.24 11.68 -28.31
CA TYR A 438 -4.11 12.31 -29.00
C TYR A 438 -4.50 13.03 -30.30
N TYR A 439 -5.33 12.37 -31.13
CA TYR A 439 -5.75 12.94 -32.40
C TYR A 439 -6.66 14.15 -32.19
N GLY A 440 -7.68 14.04 -31.32
CA GLY A 440 -8.55 15.17 -30.98
C GLY A 440 -7.81 16.35 -30.33
N HIS A 441 -6.67 16.07 -29.70
CA HIS A 441 -5.78 17.05 -29.11
C HIS A 441 -4.96 17.88 -30.09
N ILE A 442 -4.47 17.24 -31.16
CA ILE A 442 -3.61 17.90 -32.16
C ILE A 442 -4.43 18.44 -33.34
N ARG A 443 -5.48 17.71 -33.75
CA ARG A 443 -6.32 18.05 -34.90
C ARG A 443 -7.78 17.72 -34.55
N ARG A 444 -8.62 18.75 -34.52
CA ARG A 444 -10.07 18.54 -34.54
C ARG A 444 -10.56 18.54 -35.99
N PRO A 445 -11.52 17.66 -36.35
CA PRO A 445 -12.11 16.59 -35.54
C PRO A 445 -11.18 15.36 -35.37
N CYS A 446 -11.45 14.52 -34.36
CA CYS A 446 -10.74 13.25 -34.17
C CYS A 446 -10.93 12.35 -35.39
N ALA A 447 -9.83 11.83 -35.96
CA ALA A 447 -9.86 10.98 -37.14
C ALA A 447 -10.33 9.53 -36.86
N LYS A 448 -10.39 9.10 -35.59
CA LYS A 448 -10.82 7.75 -35.22
C LYS A 448 -12.34 7.72 -34.98
N PRO A 449 -13.13 6.96 -35.77
CA PRO A 449 -14.54 6.76 -35.47
C PRO A 449 -14.70 6.03 -34.13
N ASN A 450 -15.72 6.39 -33.35
CA ASN A 450 -16.03 5.80 -32.04
C ASN A 450 -14.87 5.83 -31.02
N CYS A 451 -14.02 6.86 -31.08
CA CYS A 451 -12.93 6.99 -30.12
C CYS A 451 -13.47 7.20 -28.70
N GLN A 452 -13.18 6.27 -27.79
CA GLN A 452 -13.61 6.29 -26.39
C GLN A 452 -12.80 7.25 -25.52
N ALA A 453 -11.71 7.81 -26.05
CA ALA A 453 -10.85 8.75 -25.34
C ALA A 453 -11.48 10.16 -25.29
N LEU A 454 -11.09 10.95 -24.29
CA LEU A 454 -11.62 12.29 -24.06
C LEU A 454 -11.27 13.24 -25.21
N HIS A 455 -12.30 13.91 -25.76
CA HIS A 455 -12.19 14.94 -26.80
C HIS A 455 -12.41 16.35 -26.23
N GLU A 456 -11.70 16.67 -25.16
CA GLU A 456 -11.65 18.01 -24.57
C GLU A 456 -10.20 18.41 -24.38
N CYS A 457 -9.91 19.70 -24.24
CA CYS A 457 -8.55 20.18 -24.04
C CYS A 457 -8.00 19.75 -22.66
N SER A 458 -6.99 18.90 -22.59
CA SER A 458 -6.27 18.51 -21.36
C SER A 458 -5.70 19.64 -20.49
N ILE A 459 -5.65 20.88 -20.98
CA ILE A 459 -5.19 22.04 -20.20
C ILE A 459 -6.39 22.74 -19.52
N CYS A 460 -7.40 23.17 -20.28
CA CYS A 460 -8.54 23.94 -19.75
C CYS A 460 -9.87 23.14 -19.66
N GLY A 461 -9.94 21.97 -20.29
CA GLY A 461 -11.11 21.09 -20.42
C GLY A 461 -12.19 21.58 -21.38
N SER A 462 -11.89 22.56 -22.23
CA SER A 462 -12.86 23.00 -23.23
C SER A 462 -13.03 21.97 -24.35
N GLN A 463 -14.28 21.76 -24.77
CA GLN A 463 -14.63 20.97 -25.93
C GLN A 463 -14.57 21.75 -27.25
N SER A 464 -14.19 23.03 -27.24
CA SER A 464 -14.11 23.82 -28.49
C SER A 464 -12.76 23.68 -29.21
N HIS A 465 -11.70 23.32 -28.49
CA HIS A 465 -10.33 23.25 -29.02
C HIS A 465 -9.53 22.07 -28.43
N GLY A 466 -8.33 21.84 -28.95
CA GLY A 466 -7.35 20.90 -28.40
C GLY A 466 -6.18 21.65 -27.74
N ALA A 467 -5.35 20.96 -26.96
CA ALA A 467 -4.24 21.59 -26.21
C ALA A 467 -3.17 22.27 -27.09
N ARG A 468 -3.15 22.00 -28.40
CA ARG A 468 -2.25 22.67 -29.35
C ARG A 468 -2.81 24.01 -29.88
N ALA A 469 -4.06 24.35 -29.60
CA ALA A 469 -4.64 25.61 -30.03
C ALA A 469 -3.92 26.78 -29.36
N ALA A 470 -3.71 27.87 -30.12
CA ALA A 470 -3.08 29.08 -29.59
C ALA A 470 -3.92 29.76 -28.49
N SER A 471 -5.22 29.47 -28.46
CA SER A 471 -6.21 29.99 -27.51
C SER A 471 -6.14 29.37 -26.10
N CYS A 472 -5.18 28.49 -25.85
CA CYS A 472 -5.03 27.77 -24.59
C CYS A 472 -3.78 28.20 -23.82
#